data_AF-A0A024WC30-F1
#
_entry.id   AF-A0A024WC30-F1
#
_cell.length_a   1.000
_cell.length_b   1.000
_cell.length_c   1.000
_cell.angle_alpha   90.00
_cell.angle_beta   90.00
_cell.angle_gamma   90.00
#
_symmetry.space_group_name_H-M   'P 1'
#
loop_
_entity.id
_entity.type
_entity.pdbx_description
1 polymer ?
#
loop_
_entity_poly.entity_id
_entity_poly.type
_entity_poly.pdbx_seq_one_letter_code
_entity_poly.pdbx_strand_id
1 'polypeptide(L)'
;MKKLGSSFKQIELPNLIDYCYLYYLYSMTIANSNLSRINGINYNMHNINKESNFIKNVRSNLIDDHVLSRIISGSIISSYFQNKKNDITYIFYIMKEHLIYTLKEIFKKGVNYILLPSLPRSNNLKDNDHNNTNYSNEHLLKKNITYEHKISTNDLDNYRDNIIINNTTHGYNKYMKEIFSVISSISGFPSMVIPVGTFTKEFNEPLSFQIIGDNLNELGLLKVALAYKQHMQVNKKLHENLKMHQKGR
;
A
#
# COMPACT_ATOMS: atom_id res chain seq x y z
N MET A 1 18.76 -0.41 -21.14
CA MET A 1 19.52 -1.43 -20.40
C MET A 1 20.36 -2.31 -21.33
N LYS A 2 19.81 -3.20 -22.19
CA LYS A 2 20.66 -3.96 -23.14
C LYS A 2 21.55 -3.07 -24.02
N LYS A 3 20.99 -1.98 -24.55
CA LYS A 3 21.73 -0.94 -25.31
C LYS A 3 22.84 -0.24 -24.51
N LEU A 4 22.82 -0.33 -23.18
CA LEU A 4 23.82 0.25 -22.27
C LEU A 4 24.86 -0.80 -21.83
N GLY A 5 24.83 -2.00 -22.42
CA GLY A 5 25.75 -3.10 -22.07
C GLY A 5 25.28 -4.00 -20.93
N SER A 6 24.06 -3.82 -20.41
CA SER A 6 23.56 -4.68 -19.32
C SER A 6 23.13 -6.05 -19.83
N SER A 7 23.58 -7.11 -19.14
CA SER A 7 23.05 -8.47 -19.30
C SER A 7 21.80 -8.68 -18.42
N PHE A 8 20.94 -9.61 -18.82
CA PHE A 8 19.71 -9.93 -18.10
C PHE A 8 19.74 -11.38 -17.66
N LYS A 9 19.44 -11.61 -16.38
CA LYS A 9 19.25 -12.93 -15.78
C LYS A 9 17.85 -12.98 -15.20
N GLN A 10 17.08 -13.99 -15.57
CA GLN A 10 15.77 -14.20 -14.98
C GLN A 10 15.95 -14.65 -13.53
N ILE A 11 15.15 -14.06 -12.65
CA ILE A 11 15.10 -14.39 -11.22
C ILE A 11 13.65 -14.65 -10.84
N GLU A 12 13.47 -15.44 -9.79
CA GLU A 12 12.15 -15.71 -9.22
C GLU A 12 12.09 -15.13 -7.81
N LEU A 13 11.04 -14.35 -7.54
CA LEU A 13 10.74 -13.82 -6.23
C LEU A 13 9.33 -14.30 -5.84
N PRO A 14 9.21 -15.42 -5.08
CA PRO A 14 7.93 -15.99 -4.74
C PRO A 14 7.16 -15.10 -3.77
N ASN A 15 5.83 -15.30 -3.66
CA ASN A 15 4.97 -14.75 -2.59
C ASN A 15 4.92 -13.22 -2.50
N LEU A 16 5.12 -12.49 -3.61
CA LEU A 16 5.01 -11.02 -3.68
C LEU A 16 3.70 -10.49 -3.08
N ILE A 17 2.61 -11.20 -3.32
CA ILE A 17 1.26 -10.84 -2.85
C ILE A 17 1.21 -10.91 -1.30
N ASP A 18 1.77 -11.96 -0.70
CA ASP A 18 1.76 -12.15 0.75
C ASP A 18 2.60 -11.09 1.46
N TYR A 19 3.77 -10.74 0.90
CA TYR A 19 4.59 -9.65 1.42
C TYR A 19 3.82 -8.33 1.46
N CYS A 20 3.06 -8.04 0.40
CA CYS A 20 2.25 -6.84 0.32
C CYS A 20 1.15 -6.83 1.40
N TYR A 21 0.39 -7.92 1.55
CA TYR A 21 -0.68 -8.00 2.53
C TYR A 21 -0.16 -7.90 3.98
N LEU A 22 0.89 -8.66 4.30
CA LEU A 22 1.49 -8.65 5.63
C LEU A 22 2.10 -7.29 5.97
N TYR A 23 2.71 -6.60 5.00
CA TYR A 23 3.18 -5.24 5.19
C TYR A 23 2.06 -4.27 5.56
N TYR A 24 0.91 -4.33 4.90
CA TYR A 24 -0.22 -3.47 5.26
C TYR A 24 -0.83 -3.81 6.62
N LEU A 25 -1.00 -5.10 6.94
CA LEU A 25 -1.48 -5.51 8.26
C LEU A 25 -0.56 -5.01 9.38
N TYR A 26 0.74 -5.23 9.22
CA TYR A 26 1.73 -4.82 10.21
C TYR A 26 1.85 -3.29 10.30
N SER A 27 1.93 -2.59 9.16
CA SER A 27 2.04 -1.12 9.14
C SER A 27 0.80 -0.43 9.73
N MET A 28 -0.41 -0.99 9.61
CA MET A 28 -1.60 -0.48 10.27
C MET A 28 -1.50 -0.58 11.81
N THR A 29 -0.99 -1.71 12.33
CA THR A 29 -0.72 -1.88 13.76
C THR A 29 0.30 -0.84 14.26
N ILE A 30 1.38 -0.63 13.52
CA ILE A 30 2.39 0.39 13.84
C ILE A 30 1.81 1.80 13.74
N ALA A 31 1.00 2.09 12.72
CA ALA A 31 0.36 3.39 12.54
C ALA A 31 -0.60 3.70 13.70
N ASN A 32 -1.42 2.74 14.14
CA ASN A 32 -2.28 2.87 15.30
C ASN A 32 -1.50 3.29 16.56
N SER A 33 -0.40 2.60 16.84
CA SER A 33 0.48 2.91 17.97
C SER A 33 1.13 4.30 17.83
N ASN A 34 1.74 4.60 16.68
CA ASN A 34 2.44 5.85 16.44
C ASN A 34 1.51 7.08 16.47
N LEU A 35 0.33 6.97 15.86
CA LEU A 35 -0.65 8.05 15.75
C LEU A 35 -1.47 8.25 17.03
N SER A 36 -1.37 7.37 18.03
CA SER A 36 -2.00 7.54 19.35
C SER A 36 -1.53 8.84 20.05
N ARG A 37 -0.33 9.32 19.72
CA ARG A 37 0.25 10.57 20.25
C ARG A 37 -0.46 11.84 19.79
N ILE A 38 -1.28 11.75 18.73
CA ILE A 38 -2.11 12.86 18.24
C ILE A 38 -3.36 12.94 19.13
N ASN A 39 -3.19 13.59 20.28
CA ASN A 39 -4.25 13.77 21.28
C ASN A 39 -4.52 15.25 21.63
N GLY A 40 -3.78 16.19 21.02
CA GLY A 40 -3.87 17.63 21.28
C GLY A 40 -3.26 18.10 22.60
N ILE A 41 -3.25 17.24 23.63
CA ILE A 41 -2.69 17.54 24.96
C ILE A 41 -1.19 17.85 24.88
N ASN A 42 -0.43 17.01 24.17
CA ASN A 42 1.02 17.17 24.01
C ASN A 42 1.41 18.41 23.17
N TYR A 43 0.43 19.08 22.57
CA TYR A 43 0.64 20.21 21.66
C TYR A 43 -0.07 21.49 22.13
N ASN A 44 -0.39 21.58 23.43
CA ASN A 44 -1.05 22.73 24.05
C ASN A 44 -2.39 23.13 23.40
N MET A 45 -3.14 22.16 22.84
CA MET A 45 -4.51 22.41 22.41
C MET A 45 -5.41 22.49 23.64
N HIS A 46 -6.11 23.62 23.79
CA HIS A 46 -6.90 23.89 24.97
C HIS A 46 -8.30 23.26 24.86
N ASN A 47 -8.69 22.48 25.87
CA ASN A 47 -10.05 22.01 26.03
C ASN A 47 -10.93 23.11 26.67
N ILE A 48 -11.20 24.17 25.91
CA ILE A 48 -11.92 25.38 26.38
C ILE A 48 -13.27 25.01 26.99
N ASN A 49 -13.99 24.09 26.35
CA ASN A 49 -15.34 23.67 26.75
C ASN A 49 -15.35 22.58 27.83
N LYS A 50 -14.19 22.14 28.34
CA LYS A 50 -14.05 21.02 29.30
C LYS A 50 -14.80 19.75 28.85
N GLU A 51 -14.76 19.46 27.56
CA GLU A 51 -15.43 18.29 26.98
C GLU A 51 -14.74 17.00 27.44
N SER A 52 -15.50 16.02 27.92
CA SER A 52 -14.98 14.69 28.28
C SER A 52 -14.43 13.93 27.06
N ASN A 53 -14.98 14.22 25.87
CA ASN A 53 -14.60 13.62 24.60
C ASN A 53 -13.59 14.45 23.79
N PHE A 54 -12.86 15.37 24.43
CA PHE A 54 -11.92 16.27 23.76
C PHE A 54 -10.97 15.57 22.79
N ILE A 55 -10.31 14.48 23.22
CA ILE A 55 -9.37 13.72 22.38
C ILE A 55 -10.08 13.14 21.14
N LYS A 56 -11.31 12.63 21.32
CA LYS A 56 -12.11 12.10 20.20
C LYS A 56 -12.42 13.20 19.20
N ASN A 57 -12.87 14.37 19.67
CA ASN A 57 -13.20 15.52 18.81
C ASN A 57 -11.96 16.04 18.06
N VAL A 58 -10.82 16.16 18.74
CA VAL A 58 -9.55 16.52 18.12
C VAL A 58 -9.17 15.54 17.02
N ARG A 59 -9.24 14.23 17.30
CA ARG A 59 -8.87 13.20 16.32
C ARG A 59 -9.84 13.14 15.14
N SER A 60 -11.14 13.23 15.37
CA SER A 60 -12.14 13.24 14.30
C SER A 60 -12.03 14.47 13.39
N ASN A 61 -11.59 15.62 13.91
CA ASN A 61 -11.44 16.83 13.11
C ASN A 61 -10.10 16.92 12.38
N LEU A 62 -9.02 16.35 12.94
CA LEU A 62 -7.67 16.48 12.39
C LEU A 62 -7.21 15.28 11.54
N ILE A 63 -7.85 14.11 11.69
CA ILE A 63 -7.44 12.89 11.00
C ILE A 63 -8.41 12.58 9.87
N ASP A 64 -7.89 12.55 8.65
CA ASP A 64 -8.61 12.14 7.45
C ASP A 64 -9.19 10.71 7.57
N ASP A 65 -10.33 10.46 6.94
CA ASP A 65 -11.07 9.18 7.02
C ASP A 65 -10.24 7.98 6.56
N HIS A 66 -9.36 8.14 5.56
CA HIS A 66 -8.48 7.05 5.12
C HIS A 66 -7.38 6.76 6.13
N VAL A 67 -6.94 7.75 6.90
CA VAL A 67 -5.97 7.56 7.98
C VAL A 67 -6.68 6.93 9.17
N LEU A 68 -7.87 7.42 9.53
CA LEU A 68 -8.68 6.88 10.60
C LEU A 68 -9.03 5.40 10.36
N SER A 69 -9.38 5.03 9.12
CA SER A 69 -9.62 3.64 8.74
C SER A 69 -8.42 2.74 9.05
N ARG A 70 -7.19 3.18 8.76
CA ARG A 70 -5.96 2.42 9.07
C ARG A 70 -5.70 2.30 10.57
N ILE A 71 -5.98 3.35 11.34
CA ILE A 71 -5.86 3.33 12.81
C ILE A 71 -6.86 2.32 13.39
N ILE A 72 -8.12 2.36 12.96
CA ILE A 72 -9.16 1.43 13.42
C ILE A 72 -8.80 -0.01 13.04
N SER A 73 -8.43 -0.27 11.78
CA SER A 73 -7.97 -1.59 11.34
C SER A 73 -6.77 -2.07 12.15
N GLY A 74 -5.78 -1.22 12.38
CA GLY A 74 -4.62 -1.53 13.21
C GLY A 74 -4.99 -1.88 14.66
N SER A 75 -5.95 -1.17 15.24
CA SER A 75 -6.48 -1.48 16.58
C SER A 75 -7.17 -2.84 16.63
N ILE A 76 -8.00 -3.16 15.62
CA ILE A 76 -8.68 -4.47 15.51
C ILE A 76 -7.66 -5.60 15.36
N ILE A 77 -6.68 -5.43 14.46
CA ILE A 77 -5.60 -6.39 14.24
C ILE A 77 -4.83 -6.62 15.54
N SER A 78 -4.40 -5.54 16.20
CA SER A 78 -3.65 -5.62 17.47
C SER A 78 -4.44 -6.39 18.54
N SER A 79 -5.73 -6.08 18.69
CA SER A 79 -6.60 -6.76 19.66
C SER A 79 -6.77 -8.25 19.34
N TYR A 80 -6.88 -8.61 18.06
CA TYR A 80 -7.03 -9.99 17.62
C TYR A 80 -5.78 -10.85 17.93
N PHE A 81 -4.58 -10.26 17.86
CA PHE A 81 -3.32 -10.97 18.10
C PHE A 81 -2.79 -10.92 19.54
N GLN A 82 -3.35 -10.08 20.42
CA GLN A 82 -2.85 -9.83 21.78
C GLN A 82 -2.63 -11.10 22.63
N ASN A 83 -3.43 -12.14 22.45
CA ASN A 83 -3.35 -13.39 23.22
C ASN A 83 -2.89 -14.60 22.39
N LYS A 84 -2.23 -14.36 21.25
CA LYS A 84 -1.78 -15.42 20.35
C LYS A 84 -0.28 -15.64 20.48
N LYS A 85 0.13 -16.91 20.45
CA LYS A 85 1.55 -17.31 20.45
C LYS A 85 2.34 -16.71 19.29
N ASN A 86 1.69 -16.56 18.13
CA ASN A 86 2.25 -15.94 16.94
C ASN A 86 1.56 -14.60 16.69
N ASP A 87 2.05 -13.53 17.32
CA ASP A 87 1.60 -12.17 17.05
C ASP A 87 1.98 -11.74 15.62
N ILE A 88 1.26 -10.75 15.06
CA ILE A 88 1.50 -10.18 13.73
C ILE A 88 2.95 -9.69 13.58
N THR A 89 3.55 -9.17 14.66
CA THR A 89 4.95 -8.75 14.70
C THR A 89 5.90 -9.90 14.41
N TYR A 90 5.66 -11.06 15.02
CA TYR A 90 6.49 -12.25 14.83
C TYR A 90 6.34 -12.83 13.42
N ILE A 91 5.11 -12.87 12.90
CA ILE A 91 4.82 -13.30 11.52
C ILE A 91 5.54 -12.38 10.52
N PHE A 92 5.43 -11.06 10.71
CA PHE A 92 6.11 -10.08 9.86
C PHE A 92 7.63 -10.22 9.93
N TYR A 93 8.20 -10.51 11.11
CA TYR A 93 9.62 -10.75 11.28
C TYR A 93 10.11 -11.96 10.45
N ILE A 94 9.46 -13.12 10.56
CA ILE A 94 9.83 -14.32 9.78
C ILE A 94 9.78 -14.02 8.28
N MET A 95 8.70 -13.40 7.84
CA MET A 95 8.48 -13.00 6.46
C MET A 95 9.59 -12.06 5.97
N LYS A 96 9.93 -11.05 6.76
CA LYS A 96 11.02 -10.10 6.47
C LYS A 96 12.37 -10.81 6.32
N GLU A 97 12.72 -11.69 7.25
CA GLU A 97 13.99 -12.42 7.20
C GLU A 97 14.07 -13.34 5.97
N HIS A 98 12.98 -14.02 5.63
CA HIS A 98 12.91 -14.83 4.42
C HIS A 98 13.10 -14.00 3.14
N LEU A 99 12.51 -12.80 3.07
CA LEU A 99 12.71 -11.88 1.95
C LEU A 99 14.17 -11.41 1.85
N ILE A 100 14.73 -10.97 2.97
CA ILE A 100 16.13 -10.51 3.05
C ILE A 100 17.08 -11.62 2.61
N TYR A 101 16.87 -12.86 3.09
CA TYR A 101 17.66 -14.00 2.69
C TYR A 101 17.57 -14.24 1.18
N THR A 102 16.36 -14.27 0.63
CA THR A 102 16.12 -14.47 -0.81
C THR A 102 16.85 -13.43 -1.66
N LEU A 103 16.75 -12.14 -1.28
CA LEU A 103 17.45 -11.06 -1.97
C LEU A 103 18.97 -11.21 -1.88
N LYS A 104 19.52 -11.50 -0.69
CA LYS A 104 20.96 -11.75 -0.51
C LYS A 104 21.47 -12.88 -1.40
N GLU A 105 20.72 -13.98 -1.51
CA GLU A 105 21.10 -15.09 -2.38
C GLU A 105 21.08 -14.71 -3.87
N ILE A 106 20.16 -13.84 -4.29
CA ILE A 106 20.13 -13.30 -5.66
C ILE A 106 21.39 -12.46 -5.93
N PHE A 107 21.76 -11.56 -5.02
CA PHE A 107 22.96 -10.72 -5.17
C PHE A 107 24.25 -11.55 -5.15
N LYS A 108 24.35 -12.57 -4.27
CA LYS A 108 25.48 -13.51 -4.25
C LYS A 108 25.66 -14.29 -5.55
N LYS A 109 24.58 -14.58 -6.29
CA LYS A 109 24.61 -15.25 -7.61
C LYS A 109 25.12 -14.35 -8.76
N GLY A 110 25.71 -13.19 -8.44
CA GLY A 110 26.32 -12.27 -9.38
C GLY A 110 25.36 -11.28 -10.02
N VAL A 111 24.15 -11.10 -9.47
CA VAL A 111 23.22 -10.05 -9.92
C VAL A 111 23.60 -8.75 -9.22
N ASN A 112 23.85 -7.67 -9.97
CA ASN A 112 24.18 -6.37 -9.35
C ASN A 112 22.93 -5.55 -8.97
N TYR A 113 21.86 -5.69 -9.76
CA TYR A 113 20.64 -4.92 -9.63
C TYR A 113 19.44 -5.78 -10.02
N ILE A 114 18.33 -5.64 -9.29
CA ILE A 114 17.06 -6.27 -9.59
C ILE A 114 16.16 -5.25 -10.29
N LEU A 115 15.63 -5.61 -11.46
CA LEU A 115 14.72 -4.76 -12.23
C LEU A 115 13.27 -5.20 -11.99
N LEU A 116 12.41 -4.27 -11.61
CA LEU A 116 10.99 -4.48 -11.41
C LEU A 116 10.17 -3.42 -12.16
N PRO A 117 8.90 -3.69 -12.49
CA PRO A 117 7.97 -2.63 -12.86
C PRO A 117 7.81 -1.64 -11.70
N SER A 118 7.54 -0.37 -12.00
CA SER A 118 7.23 0.62 -10.96
C SER A 118 5.79 0.51 -10.46
N LEU A 119 4.88 0.08 -11.33
CA LEU A 119 3.46 -0.12 -11.01
C LEU A 119 2.97 -1.44 -11.64
N PRO A 120 2.10 -2.19 -10.94
CA PRO A 120 1.48 -3.39 -11.51
C PRO A 120 0.35 -3.06 -12.49
N ARG A 121 -0.31 -1.92 -12.32
CA ARG A 121 -1.44 -1.45 -13.13
C ARG A 121 -1.40 0.08 -13.20
N SER A 122 -1.98 0.64 -14.26
CA SER A 122 -2.15 2.08 -14.41
C SER A 122 -3.01 2.67 -13.27
N ASN A 123 -2.65 3.88 -12.82
CA ASN A 123 -3.36 4.66 -11.79
C ASN A 123 -4.54 5.48 -12.35
N ASN A 124 -4.53 5.78 -13.66
CA ASN A 124 -5.54 6.53 -14.40
C ASN A 124 -6.66 5.62 -14.93
N LEU A 125 -6.53 4.31 -14.73
CA LEU A 125 -7.69 3.43 -14.79
C LEU A 125 -8.69 3.91 -13.75
N LYS A 126 -9.86 4.33 -14.22
CA LYS A 126 -10.99 4.59 -13.34
C LYS A 126 -11.24 3.29 -12.58
N ASP A 127 -11.14 3.37 -11.26
CA ASP A 127 -11.73 2.35 -10.40
C ASP A 127 -13.22 2.38 -10.74
N ASN A 128 -13.68 1.48 -11.61
CA ASN A 128 -15.11 1.39 -11.95
C ASN A 128 -15.88 1.21 -10.64
N ASP A 129 -16.60 2.26 -10.26
CA ASP A 129 -17.65 2.34 -9.26
C ASP A 129 -17.67 1.24 -8.18
N HIS A 130 -16.83 1.40 -7.14
CA HIS A 130 -17.22 0.99 -5.80
C HIS A 130 -17.97 2.10 -5.03
N ASN A 131 -18.27 3.23 -5.69
CA ASN A 131 -19.08 4.32 -5.14
C ASN A 131 -20.58 4.24 -5.54
N ASN A 132 -21.01 3.19 -6.25
CA ASN A 132 -22.43 2.87 -6.44
C ASN A 132 -22.94 1.85 -5.41
N THR A 133 -22.49 1.94 -4.16
CA THR A 133 -23.46 1.73 -3.08
C THR A 133 -24.33 2.98 -3.07
N ASN A 134 -25.48 2.89 -3.72
CA ASN A 134 -26.60 3.77 -3.45
C ASN A 134 -26.66 4.03 -1.94
N TYR A 135 -26.32 5.23 -1.51
CA TYR A 135 -26.84 5.83 -0.28
C TYR A 135 -28.35 6.04 -0.50
N SER A 136 -29.07 4.92 -0.56
CA SER A 136 -30.53 4.85 -0.54
C SER A 136 -30.94 3.95 0.61
N ASN A 137 -30.32 4.13 1.78
CA ASN A 137 -30.75 3.52 3.03
C ASN A 137 -30.76 4.53 4.19
N GLU A 138 -30.92 5.82 3.90
CA GLU A 138 -31.19 6.84 4.93
C GLU A 138 -32.65 6.85 5.40
N HIS A 139 -33.55 6.07 4.77
CA HIS A 139 -34.99 6.11 5.08
C HIS A 139 -35.60 4.84 5.70
N LEU A 140 -34.84 3.75 5.92
CA LEU A 140 -35.38 2.51 6.51
C LEU A 140 -34.93 2.18 7.94
N LEU A 141 -34.05 2.97 8.57
CA LEU A 141 -33.54 2.68 9.93
C LEU A 141 -34.14 3.53 11.06
N LYS A 142 -35.33 4.11 10.83
CA LYS A 142 -36.06 4.91 11.85
C LYS A 142 -37.34 4.30 12.38
N LYS A 143 -37.62 3.02 12.14
CA LYS A 143 -38.77 2.36 12.78
C LYS A 143 -38.41 0.94 13.22
N ASN A 144 -38.54 0.73 14.52
CA ASN A 144 -38.59 -0.54 15.24
C ASN A 144 -37.24 -1.15 15.67
N ILE A 145 -36.67 -0.59 16.73
CA ILE A 145 -35.91 -1.41 17.70
C ILE A 145 -36.66 -1.29 19.03
N THR A 146 -37.55 -2.25 19.27
CA THR A 146 -38.01 -2.59 20.62
C THR A 146 -37.13 -3.74 21.07
N TYR A 147 -36.43 -3.57 22.20
CA TYR A 147 -35.58 -4.59 22.78
C TYR A 147 -36.43 -5.69 23.41
N GLU A 148 -36.31 -6.93 22.94
CA GLU A 148 -36.56 -8.11 23.77
C GLU A 148 -35.49 -9.18 23.57
N HIS A 149 -34.92 -9.59 24.69
CA HIS A 149 -34.10 -10.78 24.86
C HIS A 149 -34.94 -12.05 24.67
N LYS A 150 -34.49 -12.97 23.82
CA LYS A 150 -34.61 -14.43 23.99
C LYS A 150 -33.64 -15.12 23.02
N ILE A 151 -32.56 -15.68 23.55
CA ILE A 151 -31.63 -16.52 22.80
C ILE A 151 -32.23 -17.93 22.76
N SER A 152 -32.69 -18.34 21.60
CA SER A 152 -32.94 -19.74 21.25
C SER A 152 -31.72 -20.26 20.49
N THR A 153 -31.16 -21.38 20.91
CA THR A 153 -29.86 -21.92 20.48
C THR A 153 -29.87 -22.63 19.11
N ASN A 154 -30.86 -22.37 18.25
CA ASN A 154 -31.04 -23.14 17.01
C ASN A 154 -30.93 -22.30 15.70
N ASP A 155 -30.60 -21.01 15.77
CA ASP A 155 -30.57 -20.13 14.58
C ASP A 155 -29.16 -19.86 13.99
N LEU A 156 -28.11 -20.51 14.51
CA LEU A 156 -26.73 -20.31 14.03
C LEU A 156 -26.41 -21.03 12.70
N ASP A 157 -27.21 -22.01 12.30
CA ASP A 157 -26.94 -22.80 11.10
C ASP A 157 -27.58 -22.22 9.82
N ASN A 158 -28.61 -21.37 9.94
CA ASN A 158 -29.30 -20.77 8.79
C ASN A 158 -28.72 -19.42 8.31
N TYR A 159 -27.75 -18.83 9.02
CA TYR A 159 -27.12 -17.57 8.60
C TYR A 159 -25.91 -17.79 7.68
N ARG A 160 -25.47 -19.04 7.48
CA ARG A 160 -24.35 -19.34 6.56
C ARG A 160 -24.75 -19.36 5.09
N ASP A 161 -26.02 -19.53 4.77
CA ASP A 161 -26.45 -19.86 3.41
C ASP A 161 -26.94 -18.67 2.57
N ASN A 162 -26.98 -17.46 3.13
CA ASN A 162 -27.44 -16.25 2.41
C ASN A 162 -26.40 -15.12 2.34
N ILE A 163 -25.11 -15.43 2.49
CA ILE A 163 -24.07 -14.53 1.96
C ILE A 163 -23.90 -14.90 0.49
N ILE A 164 -24.68 -14.25 -0.37
CA ILE A 164 -24.34 -14.17 -1.79
C ILE A 164 -23.04 -13.37 -1.86
N ILE A 165 -21.91 -14.08 -1.80
CA ILE A 165 -20.62 -13.56 -2.19
C ILE A 165 -20.74 -13.36 -3.70
N ASN A 166 -21.22 -12.17 -4.09
CA ASN A 166 -21.03 -11.70 -5.44
C ASN A 166 -19.54 -11.88 -5.72
N ASN A 167 -19.19 -12.79 -6.65
CA ASN A 167 -17.84 -12.99 -7.16
C ASN A 167 -17.40 -11.71 -7.88
N THR A 168 -17.13 -10.68 -7.08
CA THR A 168 -16.51 -9.43 -7.46
C THR A 168 -15.06 -9.80 -7.69
N THR A 169 -14.68 -9.90 -8.97
CA THR A 169 -13.33 -10.10 -9.51
C THR A 169 -12.23 -9.95 -8.45
N HIS A 170 -11.97 -11.05 -7.73
CA HIS A 170 -11.01 -11.10 -6.63
C HIS A 170 -9.62 -11.16 -7.24
N GLY A 171 -8.86 -10.07 -7.13
CA GLY A 171 -7.45 -10.15 -7.51
C GLY A 171 -6.65 -8.86 -7.40
N TYR A 172 -7.29 -7.70 -7.41
CA TYR A 172 -6.58 -6.43 -7.35
C TYR A 172 -7.29 -5.45 -6.41
N ASN A 173 -6.68 -5.19 -5.26
CA ASN A 173 -7.15 -4.15 -4.34
C ASN A 173 -6.23 -2.91 -4.41
N LYS A 174 -6.68 -1.79 -3.84
CA LYS A 174 -5.91 -0.53 -3.80
C LYS A 174 -4.52 -0.70 -3.17
N TYR A 175 -4.36 -1.63 -2.24
CA TYR A 175 -3.10 -1.91 -1.55
C TYR A 175 -2.08 -2.60 -2.46
N MET A 176 -2.52 -3.42 -3.41
CA MET A 176 -1.64 -4.09 -4.37
C MET A 176 -0.97 -3.12 -5.36
N LYS A 177 -1.36 -1.84 -5.40
CA LYS A 177 -0.65 -0.80 -6.17
C LYS A 177 0.84 -0.73 -5.85
N GLU A 178 1.22 -1.04 -4.61
CA GLU A 178 2.60 -0.94 -4.12
C GLU A 178 3.36 -2.28 -4.10
N ILE A 179 2.84 -3.34 -4.71
CA ILE A 179 3.38 -4.71 -4.61
C ILE A 179 4.89 -4.84 -4.91
N PHE A 180 5.43 -4.01 -5.82
CA PHE A 180 6.87 -4.00 -6.13
C PHE A 180 7.69 -3.10 -5.18
N SER A 181 7.09 -2.03 -4.68
CA SER A 181 7.77 -1.05 -3.83
C SER A 181 7.88 -1.50 -2.38
N VAL A 182 6.89 -2.25 -1.87
CA VAL A 182 6.91 -2.80 -0.49
C VAL A 182 8.12 -3.71 -0.25
N ILE A 183 8.65 -4.35 -1.28
CA ILE A 183 9.84 -5.22 -1.17
C ILE A 183 11.03 -4.47 -0.59
N SER A 184 11.28 -3.24 -1.07
CA SER A 184 12.36 -2.38 -0.55
C SER A 184 12.06 -1.92 0.87
N SER A 185 10.81 -1.54 1.17
CA SER A 185 10.40 -1.11 2.52
C SER A 185 10.52 -2.21 3.58
N ILE A 186 10.18 -3.45 3.23
CA ILE A 186 10.28 -4.61 4.13
C ILE A 186 11.75 -4.99 4.34
N SER A 187 12.50 -5.13 3.24
CA SER A 187 13.86 -5.68 3.27
C SER A 187 14.92 -4.67 3.70
N GLY A 188 14.66 -3.37 3.51
CA GLY A 188 15.63 -2.29 3.72
C GLY A 188 16.66 -2.13 2.58
N PHE A 189 16.55 -2.90 1.50
CA PHE A 189 17.44 -2.78 0.35
C PHE A 189 17.15 -1.48 -0.41
N PRO A 190 18.18 -0.73 -0.84
CA PRO A 190 17.97 0.54 -1.51
C PRO A 190 17.31 0.32 -2.87
N SER A 191 16.35 1.18 -3.22
CA SER A 191 15.66 1.12 -4.50
C SER A 191 15.38 2.50 -5.08
N MET A 192 15.19 2.55 -6.40
CA MET A 192 14.94 3.78 -7.14
C MET A 192 14.00 3.53 -8.31
N VAL A 193 13.03 4.43 -8.50
CA VAL A 193 12.18 4.46 -9.69
C VAL A 193 12.79 5.40 -10.72
N ILE A 194 13.00 4.89 -11.94
CA ILE A 194 13.63 5.62 -13.05
C ILE A 194 12.58 5.84 -14.15
N PRO A 195 12.31 7.10 -14.55
CA PRO A 195 11.40 7.39 -15.65
C PRO A 195 12.05 7.06 -17.01
N VAL A 196 11.25 6.54 -17.93
CA VAL A 196 11.63 6.25 -19.32
C VAL A 196 11.57 7.51 -20.19
N GLY A 197 10.79 8.51 -19.77
CA GLY A 197 10.59 9.78 -20.48
C GLY A 197 9.49 9.73 -21.54
N THR A 198 8.72 8.64 -21.59
CA THR A 198 7.57 8.45 -22.48
C THR A 198 6.33 8.18 -21.65
N PHE A 199 5.16 8.38 -22.24
CA PHE A 199 3.87 8.15 -21.60
C PHE A 199 3.15 6.94 -22.21
N THR A 200 2.29 6.29 -21.44
CA THR A 200 1.36 5.30 -21.98
C THR A 200 0.39 5.96 -22.96
N LYS A 201 0.12 5.32 -24.10
CA LYS A 201 -0.77 5.89 -25.13
C LYS A 201 -2.22 6.00 -24.66
N GLU A 202 -2.68 5.00 -23.93
CA GLU A 202 -4.08 4.88 -23.50
C GLU A 202 -4.39 5.72 -22.27
N PHE A 203 -3.48 5.73 -21.29
CA PHE A 203 -3.73 6.32 -19.97
C PHE A 203 -2.98 7.64 -19.74
N ASN A 204 -2.11 8.05 -20.66
CA ASN A 204 -1.27 9.24 -20.54
C ASN A 204 -0.48 9.27 -19.20
N GLU A 205 0.13 8.14 -18.83
CA GLU A 205 0.92 8.00 -17.61
C GLU A 205 2.41 7.93 -17.88
N PRO A 206 3.25 8.57 -17.04
CA PRO A 206 4.71 8.45 -17.16
C PRO A 206 5.15 6.99 -16.98
N LEU A 207 5.76 6.41 -18.03
CA LEU A 207 6.37 5.10 -17.94
C LEU A 207 7.65 5.15 -17.12
N SER A 208 7.81 4.20 -16.22
CA SER A 208 8.96 4.06 -15.34
C SER A 208 9.20 2.60 -14.99
N PHE A 209 10.36 2.32 -14.42
CA PHE A 209 10.70 1.01 -13.84
C PHE A 209 11.45 1.23 -12.53
N GLN A 210 11.40 0.25 -11.64
CA GLN A 210 12.09 0.26 -10.37
C GLN A 210 13.37 -0.58 -10.47
N ILE A 211 14.46 -0.10 -9.88
CA ILE A 211 15.68 -0.87 -9.65
C ILE A 211 15.89 -1.03 -8.15
N ILE A 212 16.21 -2.23 -7.70
CA ILE A 212 16.69 -2.51 -6.34
C ILE A 212 18.19 -2.85 -6.41
N GLY A 213 18.99 -2.22 -5.57
CA GLY A 213 20.43 -2.48 -5.43
C GLY A 213 20.72 -3.29 -4.18
N ASP A 214 21.93 -3.82 -4.09
CA ASP A 214 22.42 -4.46 -2.87
C ASP A 214 22.53 -3.45 -1.70
N ASN A 215 22.64 -3.95 -0.48
CA ASN A 215 22.72 -3.14 0.72
C ASN A 215 23.82 -2.07 0.63
N LEU A 216 23.46 -0.83 0.99
CA LEU A 216 24.36 0.33 1.02
C LEU A 216 25.03 0.67 -0.34
N ASN A 217 24.39 0.31 -1.46
CA ASN A 217 24.88 0.61 -2.82
C ASN A 217 24.04 1.68 -3.55
N GLU A 218 23.65 2.75 -2.85
CA GLU A 218 22.92 3.89 -3.42
C GLU A 218 23.73 4.62 -4.49
N LEU A 219 25.05 4.72 -4.31
CA LEU A 219 25.94 5.32 -5.31
C LEU A 219 25.90 4.55 -6.64
N GLY A 220 25.87 3.22 -6.58
CA GLY A 220 25.71 2.37 -7.77
C GLY A 220 24.38 2.60 -8.46
N LEU A 221 23.28 2.63 -7.69
CA LEU A 221 21.95 2.93 -8.20
C LEU A 221 21.89 4.30 -8.90
N LEU A 222 22.44 5.34 -8.28
CA LEU A 222 22.50 6.69 -8.85
C LEU A 222 23.32 6.73 -10.14
N LYS A 223 24.44 6.01 -10.22
CA LYS A 223 25.25 5.89 -11.44
C LYS A 223 24.45 5.24 -12.58
N VAL A 224 23.75 4.14 -12.30
CA VAL A 224 22.90 3.45 -13.29
C VAL A 224 21.77 4.36 -13.76
N ALA A 225 21.09 5.04 -12.83
CA ALA A 225 20.03 5.98 -13.15
C ALA A 225 20.52 7.14 -14.02
N LEU A 226 21.68 7.72 -13.69
CA LEU A 226 22.29 8.80 -14.45
C LEU A 226 22.67 8.35 -15.86
N ALA A 227 23.35 7.21 -15.99
CA ALA A 227 23.74 6.65 -17.28
C ALA A 227 22.51 6.37 -18.16
N TYR A 228 21.45 5.79 -17.59
CA TYR A 228 20.19 5.59 -18.29
C TYR A 228 19.58 6.91 -18.75
N LYS A 229 19.48 7.90 -17.85
CA LYS A 229 18.90 9.22 -18.13
C LYS A 229 19.60 9.93 -19.29
N GLN A 230 20.94 9.90 -19.29
CA GLN A 230 21.78 10.54 -20.30
C GLN A 230 21.65 9.86 -21.67
N HIS A 231 21.87 8.54 -21.73
CA HIS A 231 21.83 7.82 -23.00
C HIS A 231 20.43 7.78 -23.64
N MET A 232 19.38 7.71 -22.82
CA MET A 232 17.99 7.69 -23.31
C MET A 232 17.42 9.09 -23.53
N GLN A 233 18.20 10.15 -23.29
CA GLN A 233 17.81 11.55 -23.41
C GLN A 233 16.47 11.85 -22.71
N VAL A 234 16.28 11.29 -21.52
CA VAL A 234 14.98 11.29 -20.82
C VAL A 234 14.47 12.72 -20.60
N ASN A 235 15.35 13.64 -20.20
CA ASN A 235 15.00 15.05 -20.00
C ASN A 235 14.48 15.71 -21.28
N LYS A 236 15.09 15.41 -22.44
CA LYS A 236 14.66 15.96 -23.73
C LYS A 236 13.26 15.47 -24.09
N LYS A 237 13.01 14.16 -23.96
CA LYS A 237 11.69 13.56 -24.23
C LYS A 237 10.61 14.14 -23.31
N LEU A 238 10.92 14.29 -22.02
CA LEU A 238 10.00 14.91 -21.06
C LEU A 238 9.66 16.35 -21.47
N HIS A 239 10.66 17.15 -21.83
CA HIS A 239 10.46 18.53 -22.27
C HIS A 239 9.60 18.61 -23.54
N GLU A 240 9.85 17.74 -24.52
CA GLU A 240 9.06 17.65 -25.75
C GLU A 240 7.60 17.29 -25.45
N ASN A 241 7.36 16.30 -24.58
CA ASN A 241 6.00 15.91 -24.19
C ASN A 241 5.25 17.05 -23.47
N LEU A 242 5.91 17.77 -22.56
CA LEU A 242 5.31 18.91 -21.86
C LEU A 242 4.93 20.05 -22.82
N LYS A 243 5.76 20.34 -23.83
CA LYS A 243 5.47 21.36 -24.85
C LYS A 243 4.29 20.97 -25.74
N MET A 244 4.16 19.70 -26.11
CA MET A 244 3.05 19.24 -26.93
C MET A 244 1.71 19.36 -26.19
N HIS A 245 1.67 19.08 -24.90
CA HIS A 245 0.48 19.28 -24.06
C HIS A 245 0.07 20.75 -23.93
N GLN A 246 1.00 21.70 -23.98
CA GLN A 246 0.68 23.14 -23.94
C GLN A 246 0.11 23.67 -25.25
N LYS A 247 0.46 23.07 -26.40
CA LYS A 247 -0.06 23.46 -27.72
C LYS A 247 -1.43 22.85 -28.05
N GLY A 248 -1.84 21.82 -27.33
CA GLY A 248 -3.14 21.15 -27.49
C GLY A 248 -4.22 21.61 -26.51
N ARG A 249 -4.00 22.72 -25.79
CA ARG A 249 -4.98 23.39 -24.93
C ARG A 249 -5.34 24.76 -25.50
#